data_AF-A0A2G2FCP3-F1
#
_entry.id   AF-A0A2G2FCP3-F1
#
_cell.length_a   1.000
_cell.length_b   1.000
_cell.length_c   1.000
_cell.angle_alpha   90.00
_cell.angle_beta   90.00
_cell.angle_gamma   90.00
#
_symmetry.space_group_name_H-M   'P 1'
#
loop_
_entity.id
_entity.type
_entity.pdbx_description
1 polymer ?
#
loop_
_entity_poly.entity_id
_entity_poly.type
_entity_poly.pdbx_seq_one_letter_code
_entity_poly.pdbx_strand_id
1 'polypeptide(L)'
;MKKEYKIEIHSIVRFIVAMIVILVSSTFLILDNLPKPNSEIISVIQFFAVFAISFYLAYEVGKGKAKVVFTKEGIQHIWQRRFFLSWEKNYTIPWNLVDNYVFQEDRTFDSFIINLTK
;
A
#
# COMPACT_ATOMS: atom_id res chain seq x y z
N MET A 1 5.19 29.51 5.20
CA MET A 1 4.38 28.41 5.76
C MET A 1 4.72 27.14 5.01
N LYS A 2 5.23 26.08 5.67
CA LYS A 2 5.40 24.77 5.05
C LYS A 2 4.03 24.10 4.99
N LYS A 3 3.50 23.84 3.80
CA LYS A 3 2.32 22.99 3.62
C LYS A 3 2.80 21.57 3.42
N GLU A 4 2.19 20.65 4.15
CA GLU A 4 2.56 19.24 4.17
C GLU A 4 1.30 18.39 4.05
N TYR A 5 1.32 17.45 3.10
CA TYR A 5 0.22 16.53 2.86
C TYR A 5 0.73 15.11 3.04
N LYS A 6 0.00 14.29 3.80
CA LYS A 6 0.27 12.86 3.95
C LYS A 6 -0.63 12.12 2.98
N ILE A 7 -0.06 11.22 2.21
CA ILE A 7 -0.77 10.47 1.16
C ILE A 7 -0.56 8.99 1.45
N GLU A 8 -1.65 8.24 1.51
CA GLU A 8 -1.60 6.78 1.56
C GLU A 8 -1.83 6.22 0.16
N ILE A 9 -0.87 5.44 -0.33
CA ILE A 9 -0.90 4.90 -1.69
C ILE A 9 -1.07 3.39 -1.57
N HIS A 10 -2.11 2.84 -2.19
CA HIS A 10 -2.33 1.39 -2.20
C HIS A 10 -2.12 0.82 -3.60
N SER A 11 -1.30 -0.22 -3.69
CA SER A 11 -1.06 -0.94 -4.94
C SER A 11 -1.89 -2.22 -4.96
N ILE A 12 -2.96 -2.21 -5.77
CA ILE A 12 -3.87 -3.36 -5.94
C ILE A 12 -3.11 -4.59 -6.41
N VAL A 13 -2.15 -4.44 -7.33
CA VAL A 13 -1.35 -5.55 -7.85
C VAL A 13 -0.50 -6.18 -6.74
N ARG A 14 0.22 -5.36 -5.96
CA ARG A 14 1.05 -5.86 -4.84
C ARG A 14 0.18 -6.53 -3.78
N PHE A 15 -0.99 -5.97 -3.50
CA PHE A 15 -1.99 -6.58 -2.61
C PHE A 15 -2.43 -7.97 -3.10
N ILE A 16 -2.87 -8.11 -4.35
CA ILE A 16 -3.34 -9.38 -4.90
C ILE A 16 -2.24 -10.44 -4.88
N VAL A 17 -1.03 -10.08 -5.33
CA VAL A 17 0.12 -11.00 -5.33
C VAL A 17 0.47 -11.45 -3.91
N ALA A 18 0.57 -10.52 -2.96
CA ALA A 18 0.84 -10.86 -1.56
C ALA A 18 -0.27 -11.73 -0.97
N MET A 19 -1.53 -11.44 -1.27
CA MET A 19 -2.68 -12.20 -0.80
C MET A 19 -2.62 -13.66 -1.25
N ILE A 20 -2.36 -13.90 -2.54
CA ILE A 20 -2.26 -15.26 -3.08
C ILE A 20 -1.09 -16.01 -2.41
N VAL A 21 0.09 -15.39 -2.35
CA VAL A 21 1.29 -16.01 -1.77
C VAL A 21 1.08 -16.36 -0.30
N ILE A 22 0.55 -15.44 0.50
CA ILE A 22 0.33 -15.65 1.94
C ILE A 22 -0.74 -16.70 2.17
N LEU A 23 -1.87 -16.62 1.46
CA LEU A 23 -2.98 -17.56 1.63
C LEU A 23 -2.53 -18.99 1.30
N VAL A 24 -1.92 -19.20 0.14
CA VAL A 24 -1.44 -20.52 -0.30
C VAL A 24 -0.39 -21.06 0.66
N SER A 25 0.60 -20.26 1.04
CA SER A 25 1.66 -20.67 1.97
C SER A 25 1.09 -21.04 3.35
N SER A 26 0.12 -20.25 3.84
CA SER A 26 -0.52 -20.50 5.14
C SER A 26 -1.36 -21.79 5.11
N THR A 27 -2.06 -22.06 4.01
CA THR A 27 -2.80 -23.32 3.84
C THR A 27 -1.86 -24.52 3.83
N PHE A 28 -0.74 -24.46 3.10
CA PHE A 28 0.26 -25.53 3.12
C PHE A 28 0.85 -25.75 4.52
N LEU A 29 1.25 -24.68 5.22
CA LEU A 29 1.79 -24.78 6.58
C LEU A 29 0.80 -25.43 7.55
N ILE A 30 -0.48 -25.09 7.43
CA ILE A 30 -1.54 -25.68 8.26
C ILE A 30 -1.71 -27.17 7.96
N LEU A 31 -1.76 -27.55 6.69
CA LEU A 31 -1.93 -28.95 6.29
C LEU A 31 -0.76 -29.84 6.73
N ASP A 32 0.45 -29.29 6.73
CA ASP A 32 1.66 -30.03 7.09
C ASP A 32 1.89 -30.12 8.62
N ASN A 33 1.43 -29.13 9.39
CA ASN A 33 1.80 -29.03 10.82
C ASN A 33 0.63 -29.20 11.80
N LEU A 34 -0.62 -29.02 11.36
CA LEU A 34 -1.78 -29.13 12.25
C LEU A 34 -2.59 -30.40 11.96
N PRO A 35 -3.14 -31.05 13.01
CA PRO A 35 -4.06 -32.16 12.82
C PRO A 35 -5.30 -31.70 12.05
N LYS A 36 -5.85 -32.61 11.24
CA LYS A 36 -7.08 -32.32 10.50
C LYS A 36 -8.21 -31.99 11.49
N PRO A 37 -9.00 -30.95 11.23
CA PRO A 37 -10.13 -30.58 12.07
C PRO A 37 -11.15 -31.73 12.14
N ASN A 38 -11.65 -31.98 13.35
CA ASN A 38 -12.58 -33.08 13.62
C ASN A 38 -14.03 -32.74 13.22
N SER A 39 -14.30 -31.50 12.81
CA SER A 39 -15.63 -31.07 12.37
C SER A 39 -15.53 -30.08 11.21
N GLU A 40 -16.54 -30.09 10.36
CA GLU A 40 -16.66 -29.14 9.24
C GLU A 40 -16.74 -27.69 9.72
N ILE A 41 -17.40 -27.45 10.86
CA ILE A 41 -17.50 -26.12 11.46
C ILE A 41 -16.11 -25.57 11.81
N ILE A 42 -15.24 -26.40 12.39
CA ILE A 42 -13.87 -25.99 12.72
C ILE A 42 -13.08 -25.69 11.44
N SER A 43 -13.22 -26.50 10.39
CA SER A 43 -12.59 -26.25 9.08
C SER A 43 -12.99 -24.89 8.50
N VAL A 44 -14.28 -24.56 8.57
CA VAL A 44 -14.81 -23.29 8.06
C VAL A 44 -14.27 -22.11 8.88
N ILE A 45 -14.28 -22.20 10.21
CA ILE A 45 -13.73 -21.15 11.09
C ILE A 45 -12.23 -20.95 10.83
N GLN A 46 -11.49 -22.05 10.70
CA GLN A 46 -10.07 -22.02 10.40
C GLN A 46 -9.79 -21.35 9.05
N PHE A 47 -10.56 -21.68 8.01
CA PHE A 47 -10.44 -21.02 6.71
C PHE A 47 -10.67 -19.50 6.81
N PHE A 48 -11.74 -19.07 7.48
CA PHE A 48 -12.02 -17.64 7.65
C PHE A 48 -10.93 -16.92 8.44
N ALA A 49 -10.38 -17.56 9.48
CA ALA A 49 -9.27 -16.99 10.24
C ALA A 49 -8.02 -16.80 9.36
N VAL A 50 -7.65 -17.82 8.58
CA VAL A 50 -6.50 -17.75 7.67
C VAL A 50 -6.73 -16.71 6.58
N PHE A 51 -7.94 -16.66 6.02
CA PHE A 51 -8.30 -15.67 5.01
C PHE A 51 -8.21 -14.25 5.55
N ALA A 52 -8.77 -13.98 6.74
CA ALA A 52 -8.74 -12.66 7.36
C ALA A 52 -7.32 -12.19 7.68
N ILE A 53 -6.48 -13.09 8.22
CA ILE A 53 -5.07 -12.79 8.52
C ILE A 53 -4.30 -12.53 7.22
N SER A 54 -4.49 -13.38 6.20
CA SER A 54 -3.83 -13.22 4.91
C SER A 54 -4.22 -11.89 4.25
N PHE A 55 -5.50 -11.55 4.30
CA PHE A 55 -6.03 -10.29 3.77
C PHE A 55 -5.39 -9.09 4.46
N TYR A 56 -5.35 -9.10 5.80
CA TYR A 56 -4.77 -8.02 6.58
C TYR A 56 -3.27 -7.84 6.27
N LEU A 57 -2.50 -8.92 6.24
CA LEU A 57 -1.07 -8.87 5.92
C LEU A 57 -0.83 -8.40 4.47
N ALA A 58 -1.61 -8.90 3.52
CA ALA A 58 -1.51 -8.48 2.13
C ALA A 58 -1.87 -7.00 1.95
N TYR A 59 -2.88 -6.51 2.68
CA TYR A 59 -3.27 -5.10 2.69
C TYR A 59 -2.11 -4.21 3.14
N GLU A 60 -1.45 -4.59 4.24
CA GLU A 60 -0.27 -3.88 4.74
C GLU A 60 0.91 -3.95 3.76
N VAL A 61 1.14 -5.08 3.09
CA VAL A 61 2.17 -5.21 2.04
C VAL A 61 1.86 -4.31 0.84
N GLY A 62 0.58 -4.22 0.47
CA GLY A 62 0.08 -3.38 -0.62
C GLY A 62 0.05 -1.89 -0.29
N LYS A 63 0.36 -1.48 0.95
CA LYS A 63 0.27 -0.09 1.42
C LYS A 63 1.63 0.62 1.45
N GLY A 64 1.72 1.72 0.73
CA GLY A 64 2.79 2.72 0.81
C GLY A 64 2.29 3.99 1.51
N LYS A 65 3.20 4.72 2.16
CA LYS A 65 2.92 6.02 2.76
C LYS A 65 3.92 7.03 2.24
N ALA A 66 3.42 8.10 1.64
CA ALA A 66 4.21 9.19 1.11
C ALA A 66 3.80 10.52 1.73
N LYS A 67 4.69 11.50 1.65
CA LYS A 67 4.45 12.86 2.09
C LYS A 67 4.83 13.80 0.97
N VAL A 68 3.95 14.75 0.69
CA VAL A 68 4.20 15.85 -0.25
C VAL A 68 4.49 17.10 0.57
N VAL A 69 5.66 17.70 0.37
CA VAL A 69 6.13 18.87 1.11
C VAL A 69 6.38 20.02 0.14
N PHE A 70 5.77 21.16 0.44
CA PHE A 70 5.96 22.38 -0.33
C PHE A 70 7.16 23.15 0.24
N THR A 71 8.19 23.33 -0.59
CA THR A 71 9.42 24.05 -0.24
C THR A 71 9.61 25.28 -1.12
N LYS A 72 10.64 26.09 -0.83
CA LYS A 72 10.99 27.24 -1.66
C LYS A 72 11.51 26.82 -3.05
N GLU A 73 12.10 25.63 -3.15
CA GLU A 73 12.73 25.10 -4.36
C GLU A 73 11.73 24.36 -5.25
N GLY A 74 10.70 23.75 -4.65
CA GLY A 74 9.71 22.96 -5.38
C GLY A 74 8.79 22.13 -4.49
N ILE A 75 8.10 21.19 -5.14
CA ILE A 75 7.28 20.16 -4.51
C ILE A 75 8.14 18.91 -4.29
N GLN A 76 8.29 18.50 -3.04
CA GLN A 76 9.05 17.30 -2.68
C GLN A 76 8.11 16.13 -2.40
N HIS A 77 8.32 15.01 -3.06
CA HIS A 77 7.69 13.73 -2.75
C HIS A 77 8.66 12.85 -1.96
N ILE A 78 8.29 12.54 -0.73
CA ILE A 78 9.13 11.79 0.21
C ILE A 78 8.38 10.55 0.66
N TRP A 79 8.97 9.37 0.45
CA TRP A 79 8.45 8.13 1.01
C TRP A 79 8.67 8.07 2.52
N GLN A 80 7.58 7.92 3.28
CA GLN A 80 7.63 7.61 4.71
C GLN A 80 7.71 6.10 4.95
N ARG A 81 6.92 5.34 4.17
CA ARG A 81 6.98 3.88 4.07
C ARG A 81 6.88 3.52 2.60
N ARG A 82 7.94 2.92 2.06
CA ARG A 82 7.91 2.35 0.70
C ARG A 82 7.13 1.05 0.73
N PHE A 83 6.62 0.65 -0.43
CA PHE A 83 6.08 -0.69 -0.59
C PHE A 83 7.17 -1.75 -0.32
N PHE A 84 6.75 -2.93 0.09
CA PHE A 84 7.66 -4.06 0.24
C PHE A 84 8.36 -4.33 -1.10
N LEU A 85 9.70 -4.44 -1.08
CA LEU A 85 10.58 -4.59 -2.26
C LEU A 85 10.53 -3.43 -3.28
N SER A 86 10.02 -2.24 -2.92
CA SER A 86 10.09 -1.04 -3.77
C SER A 86 11.45 -0.34 -3.63
N TRP A 87 12.01 0.07 -4.78
CA TRP A 87 13.21 0.90 -4.91
C TRP A 87 12.86 2.35 -5.29
N GLU A 88 11.60 2.75 -5.10
CA GLU A 88 11.13 4.08 -5.47
C GLU A 88 11.87 5.15 -4.69
N LYS A 89 12.44 6.10 -5.42
CA LYS A 89 13.23 7.19 -4.85
C LYS A 89 12.32 8.34 -4.45
N ASN A 90 12.81 9.13 -3.51
CA ASN A 90 12.24 10.45 -3.26
C ASN A 90 12.57 11.33 -4.47
N TYR A 91 11.67 12.23 -4.84
CA TYR A 91 11.89 13.11 -5.97
C TYR A 91 11.40 14.52 -5.64
N THR A 92 12.06 15.50 -6.26
CA THR A 92 11.73 16.92 -6.10
C THR A 92 11.38 17.45 -7.48
N ILE A 93 10.20 18.04 -7.60
CA ILE A 93 9.76 18.74 -8.80
C ILE A 93 9.97 20.24 -8.56
N PRO A 94 10.97 20.87 -9.19
CA PRO A 94 11.22 22.30 -9.00
C PRO A 94 10.07 23.14 -9.60
N TRP A 95 9.80 24.30 -8.99
CA TRP A 95 8.63 25.13 -9.34
C TRP A 95 8.61 25.60 -10.80
N ASN A 96 9.77 25.75 -11.43
CA ASN A 96 9.89 26.13 -12.84
C ASN A 96 9.30 25.08 -13.80
N LEU A 97 9.14 23.83 -13.36
CA LEU A 97 8.54 22.74 -14.11
C LEU A 97 7.06 22.53 -13.76
N VAL A 98 6.50 23.26 -12.79
CA VAL A 98 5.10 23.09 -12.35
C VAL A 98 4.23 24.14 -13.03
N ASP A 99 3.32 23.71 -13.89
CA ASP A 99 2.26 24.56 -14.45
C ASP A 99 1.13 24.74 -13.43
N ASN A 100 0.61 23.62 -12.93
CA ASN A 100 -0.43 23.62 -11.90
C ASN A 100 -0.39 22.34 -11.06
N TYR A 101 -1.04 22.37 -9.89
CA TYR A 101 -1.21 21.19 -9.03
C TYR A 101 -2.61 21.17 -8.40
N VAL A 102 -3.16 19.97 -8.26
CA VAL A 102 -4.47 19.74 -7.63
C VAL A 102 -4.34 18.60 -6.62
N PHE A 103 -4.77 18.86 -5.39
CA PHE A 103 -4.97 17.81 -4.39
C PHE A 103 -6.43 17.35 -4.46
N GLN A 104 -6.62 16.07 -4.75
CA GLN A 104 -7.93 15.41 -4.71
C GLN A 104 -7.92 14.44 -3.54
N GLU A 105 -8.55 14.85 -2.45
CA GLU A 105 -8.85 13.99 -1.32
C GLU A 105 -9.98 13.05 -1.75
N ASP A 106 -9.68 11.76 -1.86
CA ASP A 106 -10.66 10.73 -2.20
C ASP A 106 -10.76 9.77 -1.01
N ARG A 107 -11.97 9.30 -0.71
CA ARG A 107 -12.25 8.40 0.43
C ARG A 107 -11.45 7.09 0.38
N THR A 108 -10.95 6.73 -0.80
CA THR A 108 -10.25 5.45 -1.02
C THR A 108 -8.78 5.63 -1.40
N PHE A 109 -8.44 6.66 -2.19
CA PHE A 109 -7.08 6.92 -2.66
C PHE A 109 -6.82 8.41 -2.85
N ASP A 110 -6.15 9.05 -1.89
CA ASP A 110 -5.70 10.42 -2.06
C ASP A 110 -4.79 10.54 -3.29
N SER A 111 -5.07 11.53 -4.14
CA SER A 111 -4.26 11.79 -5.32
C SER A 111 -3.76 13.23 -5.33
N PHE A 112 -2.50 13.38 -5.73
CA PHE A 112 -1.85 14.67 -5.88
C PHE A 112 -1.36 14.77 -7.33
N ILE A 113 -2.11 15.51 -8.14
CA ILE A 113 -1.86 15.63 -9.58
C ILE A 113 -1.02 16.88 -9.81
N ILE A 114 0.13 16.73 -10.47
CA ILE A 114 1.03 17.85 -10.83
C ILE A 114 1.12 17.87 -12.35
N ASN A 115 0.65 18.95 -12.95
CA ASN A 115 0.82 19.20 -14.37
C ASN A 115 2.15 19.92 -14.59
N LEU A 116 2.96 19.37 -15.49
CA LEU A 116 4.28 19.90 -15.80
C LEU A 116 4.22 20.84 -17.00
N THR A 117 4.97 21.93 -16.95
CA THR A 117 5.18 22.82 -18.09
C THR A 117 5.92 22.06 -19.19
N LYS A 118 5.44 22.15 -20.43
CA LYS A 118 6.08 21.54 -21.62
C LYS A 118 7.46 22.15 -21.90
#